data_AF-A0A7R7XCH8-F1
#
_entry.id   AF-A0A7R7XCH8-F1
#
_cell.length_a   1.000
_cell.length_b   1.000
_cell.length_c   1.000
_cell.angle_alpha   90.00
_cell.angle_beta   90.00
_cell.angle_gamma   90.00
#
_symmetry.space_group_name_H-M   'P 1'
#
loop_
_entity.id
_entity.type
_entity.pdbx_description
1 polymer ?
#
loop_
_entity_poly.entity_id
_entity_poly.type
_entity_poly.pdbx_seq_one_letter_code
_entity_poly.pdbx_strand_id
1 'polypeptide(L)'
;MNQPLRDIRVCKLPYSINGQATLKAQPEFSRPASASRPFGRLLLLSLRGPVLFEGLFNPNISLTTDEWKDLIESELDSSIPEGKMIQCLARVPDILHQARNIDNTEESGLLLHLQTELRALYTISRTICTQLRARLLELEAPGALYTVAARASLNLPPVMLHAHYQRTYGFAIIIALCLNYVLVAMRANDSESNFKPDAAYLAREMLNIAENAVAYRPLGASFVPLGLLAARMAVGIDNDECNAQPQPLVDELQRWYLDYQADFNGEGHEQARLEKIFGRLRPLEI
;
A
#
# COMPACT_ATOMS: atom_id res chain seq x y z
N MET A 1 -18.41 -45.16 -26.02
CA MET A 1 -19.02 -44.90 -24.70
C MET A 1 -18.83 -43.43 -24.39
N ASN A 2 -19.85 -42.63 -24.71
CA ASN A 2 -19.90 -41.19 -24.47
C ASN A 2 -20.68 -40.95 -23.17
N GLN A 3 -20.08 -40.29 -22.19
CA GLN A 3 -20.80 -39.73 -21.04
C GLN A 3 -20.92 -38.21 -21.22
N PRO A 4 -22.10 -37.61 -21.00
CA PRO A 4 -22.34 -36.21 -21.29
C PRO A 4 -21.92 -35.29 -20.14
N LEU A 5 -21.42 -34.11 -20.52
CA LEU A 5 -21.16 -32.95 -19.68
C LEU A 5 -22.42 -32.59 -18.88
N ARG A 6 -22.30 -32.51 -17.54
CA ARG A 6 -23.36 -32.00 -16.67
C ARG A 6 -23.31 -30.48 -16.61
N ASP A 7 -24.48 -29.88 -16.78
CA ASP A 7 -24.80 -28.46 -16.74
C ASP A 7 -24.14 -27.70 -15.59
N ILE A 8 -23.36 -26.68 -15.94
CA ILE A 8 -23.03 -25.57 -15.04
C ILE A 8 -24.22 -24.61 -15.08
N ARG A 9 -25.07 -24.67 -14.05
CA ARG A 9 -26.08 -23.63 -13.84
C ARG A 9 -25.38 -22.34 -13.43
N VAL A 10 -25.35 -21.37 -14.34
CA VAL A 10 -25.03 -19.98 -14.05
C VAL A 10 -26.17 -19.43 -13.17
N CYS A 11 -25.92 -19.24 -11.88
CA CYS A 11 -26.81 -18.47 -11.04
C CYS A 11 -26.78 -17.01 -11.50
N LYS A 12 -27.84 -16.57 -12.18
CA LYS A 12 -28.11 -15.15 -12.42
C LYS A 12 -28.25 -14.45 -11.06
N LEU A 13 -27.34 -13.52 -10.75
CA LEU A 13 -27.57 -12.53 -9.71
C LEU A 13 -28.66 -11.56 -10.20
N PRO A 14 -29.69 -11.25 -9.40
CA PRO A 14 -30.64 -10.21 -9.75
C PRO A 14 -29.97 -8.84 -9.63
N TYR A 15 -29.85 -8.14 -10.76
CA TYR A 15 -29.64 -6.70 -10.77
C TYR A 15 -30.89 -6.03 -10.20
N SER A 16 -30.77 -5.39 -9.04
CA SER A 16 -31.73 -4.37 -8.59
C SER A 16 -31.08 -3.00 -8.76
N ILE A 17 -31.65 -2.24 -9.70
CA ILE A 17 -31.39 -0.83 -9.93
C ILE A 17 -32.04 -0.07 -8.77
N ASN A 18 -31.31 0.88 -8.17
CA ASN A 18 -31.69 1.74 -7.04
C ASN A 18 -31.58 1.11 -5.64
N GLY A 19 -30.47 1.41 -4.97
CA GLY A 19 -30.28 1.19 -3.54
C GLY A 19 -28.83 1.35 -3.15
N GLN A 20 -28.49 2.34 -2.33
CA GLN A 20 -27.17 2.52 -1.75
C GLN A 20 -26.75 1.24 -1.01
N ALA A 21 -25.81 0.48 -1.57
CA ALA A 21 -25.20 -0.64 -0.90
C ALA A 21 -24.14 -0.11 0.07
N THR A 22 -24.53 0.14 1.31
CA THR A 22 -23.60 0.12 2.43
C THR A 22 -23.21 -1.34 2.66
N LEU A 23 -21.95 -1.69 2.36
CA LEU A 23 -21.36 -2.95 2.80
C LEU A 23 -21.19 -2.90 4.32
N LYS A 24 -22.28 -3.06 5.07
CA LYS A 24 -22.18 -3.48 6.47
C LYS A 24 -21.73 -4.93 6.45
N ALA A 25 -20.50 -5.18 6.89
CA ALA A 25 -20.06 -6.51 7.24
C ALA A 25 -21.11 -7.09 8.19
N GLN A 26 -21.74 -8.20 7.79
CA GLN A 26 -22.67 -8.90 8.67
C GLN A 26 -21.89 -9.40 9.89
N PRO A 27 -22.46 -9.34 11.11
CA PRO A 27 -21.79 -9.73 12.36
C PRO A 27 -21.61 -11.25 12.50
N GLU A 28 -21.77 -12.02 11.42
CA GLU A 28 -21.50 -13.45 11.38
C GLU A 28 -20.15 -13.74 10.71
N PHE A 29 -19.07 -13.10 11.17
CA PHE A 29 -17.72 -13.66 11.02
C PHE A 29 -17.46 -14.70 12.13
N SER A 30 -18.49 -15.49 12.46
CA SER A 30 -18.31 -16.72 13.22
C SER A 30 -17.62 -17.71 12.30
N ARG A 31 -16.31 -17.92 12.53
CA ARG A 31 -15.43 -18.90 11.84
C ARG A 31 -16.23 -19.86 10.94
N PRO A 32 -16.32 -19.61 9.62
CA PRO A 32 -16.91 -20.61 8.76
C PRO A 32 -15.97 -21.81 8.81
N ALA A 33 -16.53 -23.02 8.98
CA ALA A 33 -15.76 -24.27 8.98
C ALA A 33 -14.88 -24.45 7.72
N SER A 34 -15.06 -23.60 6.69
CA SER A 34 -14.24 -23.49 5.49
C SER A 34 -12.94 -22.67 5.65
N ALA A 35 -12.86 -21.73 6.59
CA ALA A 35 -11.63 -20.95 6.90
C ALA A 35 -10.57 -21.79 7.62
N SER A 36 -10.95 -22.96 8.13
CA SER A 36 -10.03 -23.95 8.69
C SER A 36 -9.35 -24.81 7.61
N ARG A 37 -9.78 -24.76 6.35
CA ARG A 37 -9.17 -25.54 5.26
C ARG A 37 -7.97 -24.79 4.68
N PRO A 38 -6.89 -25.49 4.25
CA PRO A 38 -5.69 -24.87 3.68
C PRO A 38 -6.00 -23.85 2.57
N PHE A 39 -6.96 -24.15 1.70
CA PHE A 39 -7.42 -23.23 0.66
C PHE A 39 -8.04 -21.94 1.19
N GLY A 40 -8.92 -22.02 2.20
CA GLY A 40 -9.55 -20.84 2.80
C GLY A 40 -8.54 -19.93 3.48
N ARG A 41 -7.53 -20.51 4.15
CA ARG A 41 -6.42 -19.75 4.74
C ARG A 41 -5.57 -19.05 3.67
N LEU A 42 -5.25 -19.72 2.57
CA LEU A 42 -4.48 -19.13 1.47
C LEU A 42 -5.25 -18.04 0.73
N LEU A 43 -6.58 -18.20 0.60
CA LEU A 43 -7.44 -17.18 0.01
C LEU A 43 -7.47 -15.93 0.89
N LEU A 44 -7.67 -16.09 2.21
CA LEU A 44 -7.61 -14.97 3.16
C LEU A 44 -6.25 -14.27 3.13
N LEU A 45 -5.16 -15.04 3.12
CA LEU A 45 -3.79 -14.51 3.00
C LEU A 45 -3.61 -13.65 1.75
N SER A 46 -4.16 -14.08 0.62
CA SER A 46 -4.07 -13.37 -0.67
C SER A 46 -4.92 -12.10 -0.71
N LEU A 47 -6.01 -12.04 0.06
CA LEU A 47 -6.93 -10.90 0.10
C LEU A 47 -6.50 -9.78 1.06
N ARG A 48 -5.57 -10.04 1.98
CA ARG A 48 -5.10 -9.06 2.97
C ARG A 48 -4.60 -7.77 2.35
N GLY A 49 -3.69 -7.87 1.38
CA GLY A 49 -3.13 -6.72 0.68
C GLY A 49 -4.24 -5.86 0.03
N PRO A 50 -5.04 -6.43 -0.88
CA PRO A 50 -6.14 -5.69 -1.52
C PRO A 50 -7.13 -5.07 -0.53
N VAL A 51 -7.61 -5.82 0.47
CA VAL A 51 -8.59 -5.32 1.45
C VAL A 51 -8.00 -4.19 2.29
N LEU A 52 -6.73 -4.31 2.67
CA LEU A 52 -6.05 -3.31 3.47
C LEU A 52 -5.77 -2.03 2.67
N PHE A 53 -5.28 -2.15 1.44
CA PHE A 53 -5.08 -0.98 0.56
C PHE A 53 -6.40 -0.29 0.25
N GLU A 54 -7.47 -1.04 -0.05
CA GLU A 54 -8.80 -0.46 -0.23
C GLU A 54 -9.31 0.19 1.08
N GLY A 55 -9.08 -0.44 2.23
CA GLY A 55 -9.50 0.06 3.54
C GLY A 55 -8.86 1.37 3.98
N LEU A 56 -7.65 1.68 3.50
CA LEU A 56 -7.03 3.00 3.72
C LEU A 56 -7.83 4.14 3.10
N PHE A 57 -8.51 3.86 1.99
CA PHE A 57 -9.10 4.86 1.11
C PHE A 57 -10.62 4.83 1.09
N ASN A 58 -11.23 3.70 1.44
CA ASN A 58 -12.65 3.46 1.40
C ASN A 58 -13.26 3.50 2.81
N PRO A 59 -13.95 4.59 3.19
CA PRO A 59 -14.53 4.73 4.52
C PRO A 59 -15.66 3.73 4.81
N ASN A 60 -16.16 3.01 3.79
CA ASN A 60 -17.14 1.94 3.99
C ASN A 60 -16.50 0.66 4.54
N ILE A 61 -15.17 0.53 4.51
CA ILE A 61 -14.44 -0.55 5.17
C ILE A 61 -14.05 -0.07 6.56
N SER A 62 -14.99 -0.22 7.50
CA SER A 62 -14.80 0.11 8.91
C SER A 62 -14.61 -1.18 9.71
N LEU A 63 -13.39 -1.72 9.70
CA LEU A 63 -13.00 -2.81 10.60
C LEU A 63 -12.44 -2.21 11.89
N THR A 64 -12.79 -2.82 13.02
CA THR A 64 -12.18 -2.53 14.32
C THR A 64 -10.72 -2.95 14.34
N THR A 65 -9.96 -2.45 15.31
CA THR A 65 -8.54 -2.80 15.51
C THR A 65 -8.34 -4.30 15.65
N ASP A 66 -9.24 -4.99 16.36
CA ASP A 66 -9.19 -6.45 16.54
C ASP A 66 -9.56 -7.20 15.25
N GLU A 67 -10.53 -6.71 14.46
CA GLU A 67 -10.86 -7.30 13.16
C GLU A 67 -9.71 -7.13 12.15
N TRP A 68 -9.04 -5.98 12.15
CA TRP A 68 -7.83 -5.78 11.34
C TRP A 68 -6.71 -6.72 11.77
N LYS A 69 -6.52 -6.85 13.08
CA LYS A 69 -5.55 -7.78 13.68
C LYS A 69 -5.84 -9.21 13.27
N ASP A 70 -7.07 -9.68 13.41
CA ASP A 70 -7.46 -11.05 13.05
C ASP A 70 -7.37 -11.31 11.55
N LEU A 71 -7.65 -10.30 10.71
CA LEU A 71 -7.53 -10.41 9.26
C LEU A 71 -6.06 -10.55 8.85
N ILE A 72 -5.14 -9.85 9.51
CA ILE A 72 -3.77 -9.62 9.05
C ILE A 72 -2.73 -10.46 9.79
N GLU A 73 -2.93 -10.73 11.08
CA GLU A 73 -2.04 -11.61 11.81
C GLU A 73 -2.16 -13.03 11.25
N SER A 74 -1.07 -13.54 10.70
CA SER A 74 -0.91 -14.96 10.44
C SER A 74 0.42 -15.38 11.00
N GLU A 75 0.45 -16.57 11.58
CA GLU A 75 1.69 -17.22 11.99
C GLU A 75 2.62 -17.49 10.79
N LEU A 76 2.09 -17.49 9.56
CA LEU A 76 2.84 -17.79 8.35
C LEU A 76 3.79 -16.67 7.92
N ASP A 77 3.47 -15.41 8.23
CA ASP A 77 4.18 -14.23 7.71
C ASP A 77 4.58 -13.20 8.80
N SER A 78 4.22 -13.42 10.07
CA SER A 78 4.53 -12.48 11.16
C SER A 78 6.04 -12.21 11.37
N SER A 79 6.90 -13.15 10.96
CA SER A 79 8.35 -13.03 11.12
C SER A 79 9.07 -12.43 9.91
N ILE A 80 8.42 -12.38 8.73
CA ILE A 80 9.02 -11.86 7.50
C ILE A 80 8.75 -10.36 7.34
N PRO A 81 9.63 -9.62 6.64
CA PRO A 81 9.47 -8.17 6.45
C PRO A 81 8.12 -7.78 5.83
N GLU A 82 7.60 -8.59 4.91
CA GLU A 82 6.33 -8.37 4.22
C GLU A 82 5.13 -8.40 5.19
N GLY A 83 5.10 -9.38 6.10
CA GLY A 83 4.02 -9.46 7.09
C GLY A 83 4.08 -8.28 8.07
N LYS A 84 5.28 -7.88 8.49
CA LYS A 84 5.47 -6.69 9.35
C LYS A 84 5.02 -5.39 8.66
N MET A 85 5.24 -5.25 7.36
CA MET A 85 4.75 -4.13 6.56
C MET A 85 3.23 -4.05 6.55
N ILE A 86 2.55 -5.18 6.30
CA ILE A 86 1.09 -5.23 6.28
C ILE A 86 0.54 -4.92 7.69
N GLN A 87 1.17 -5.42 8.75
CA GLN A 87 0.81 -5.07 10.13
C GLN A 87 0.98 -3.57 10.42
N CYS A 88 2.04 -2.93 9.91
CA CYS A 88 2.21 -1.49 10.08
C CYS A 88 1.06 -0.72 9.41
N LEU A 89 0.71 -1.09 8.19
CA LEU A 89 -0.33 -0.40 7.43
C LEU A 89 -1.74 -0.67 8.00
N ALA A 90 -1.96 -1.81 8.67
CA ALA A 90 -3.20 -2.18 9.35
C ALA A 90 -3.64 -1.20 10.44
N ARG A 91 -2.67 -0.53 11.08
CA ARG A 91 -2.91 0.42 12.17
C ARG A 91 -3.36 1.79 11.67
N VAL A 92 -3.06 2.11 10.41
CA VAL A 92 -3.28 3.45 9.85
C VAL A 92 -4.76 3.84 9.77
N PRO A 93 -5.70 2.98 9.33
CA PRO A 93 -7.12 3.33 9.32
C PRO A 93 -7.66 3.76 10.69
N ASP A 94 -7.27 3.06 11.75
CA ASP A 94 -7.67 3.36 13.14
C ASP A 94 -7.09 4.69 13.62
N ILE A 95 -5.79 4.92 13.38
CA ILE A 95 -5.13 6.20 13.68
C ILE A 95 -5.82 7.36 12.96
N LEU A 96 -6.14 7.21 11.67
CA LEU A 96 -6.84 8.22 10.89
C LEU A 96 -8.26 8.48 11.40
N HIS A 97 -8.98 7.42 11.78
CA HIS A 97 -10.32 7.54 12.35
C HIS A 97 -10.29 8.29 13.69
N GLN A 98 -9.38 7.92 14.58
CA GLN A 98 -9.19 8.60 15.87
C GLN A 98 -8.80 10.06 15.66
N ALA A 99 -7.83 10.33 14.77
CA ALA A 99 -7.36 11.69 14.50
C ALA A 99 -8.45 12.62 13.94
N ARG A 100 -9.39 12.11 13.14
CA ARG A 100 -10.53 12.90 12.60
C ARG A 100 -11.57 13.26 13.65
N ASN A 101 -11.66 12.49 14.72
CA ASN A 101 -12.66 12.66 15.78
C ASN A 101 -12.12 13.46 16.97
N ILE A 102 -10.90 14.00 16.87
CA ILE A 102 -10.32 14.87 17.91
C ILE A 102 -11.00 16.23 17.84
N ASP A 103 -11.74 16.59 18.88
CA ASP A 103 -12.30 17.94 19.04
C ASP A 103 -11.20 18.93 19.44
N ASN A 104 -11.12 20.05 18.72
CA ASN A 104 -10.05 21.06 18.76
C ASN A 104 -9.77 21.74 20.12
N THR A 105 -10.46 21.37 21.21
CA THR A 105 -10.52 22.20 22.42
C THR A 105 -9.80 21.61 23.65
N GLU A 106 -9.62 20.28 23.78
CA GLU A 106 -9.02 19.70 25.01
C GLU A 106 -8.09 18.47 24.81
N GLU A 107 -7.93 17.92 23.61
CA GLU A 107 -7.27 16.60 23.40
C GLU A 107 -5.88 16.66 22.74
N SER A 108 -5.08 17.70 23.00
CA SER A 108 -3.69 17.78 22.50
C SER A 108 -2.82 16.56 22.87
N GLY A 109 -3.13 15.89 24.00
CA GLY A 109 -2.43 14.68 24.43
C GLY A 109 -2.72 13.46 23.54
N LEU A 110 -3.95 13.30 23.05
CA LEU A 110 -4.32 12.19 22.17
C LEU A 110 -3.67 12.37 20.80
N LEU A 111 -3.69 13.59 20.24
CA LEU A 111 -3.03 13.88 18.97
C LEU A 111 -1.53 13.56 19.03
N LEU A 112 -0.85 13.95 20.11
CA LEU A 112 0.57 13.64 20.32
C LEU A 112 0.83 12.14 20.44
N HIS A 113 -0.07 11.40 21.10
CA HIS A 113 0.02 9.95 21.19
C HIS A 113 -0.08 9.29 19.81
N LEU A 114 -1.07 9.68 19.01
CA LEU A 114 -1.26 9.17 17.64
C LEU A 114 -0.08 9.50 16.72
N GLN A 115 0.46 10.73 16.81
CA GLN A 115 1.67 11.10 16.09
C GLN A 115 2.87 10.23 16.49
N THR A 116 3.02 9.92 17.78
CA THR A 116 4.09 9.07 18.30
C THR A 116 3.95 7.63 17.80
N GLU A 117 2.74 7.07 17.83
CA GLU A 117 2.46 5.74 17.28
C GLU A 117 2.79 5.71 15.77
N LEU A 118 2.33 6.69 15.01
CA LEU A 118 2.57 6.76 13.58
C LEU A 118 4.06 6.93 13.23
N ARG A 119 4.83 7.68 14.03
CA ARG A 119 6.30 7.78 13.90
C ARG A 119 6.99 6.43 14.14
N ALA A 120 6.52 5.65 15.12
CA ALA A 120 7.04 4.31 15.36
C ALA A 120 6.78 3.40 14.15
N LEU A 121 5.56 3.40 13.60
CA LEU A 121 5.20 2.65 12.40
C LEU A 121 6.05 3.06 11.18
N TYR A 122 6.28 4.36 11.02
CA TYR A 122 7.15 4.89 9.96
C TYR A 122 8.59 4.40 10.12
N THR A 123 9.14 4.44 11.33
CA THR A 123 10.52 3.98 11.62
C THR A 123 10.68 2.49 11.33
N ILE A 124 9.70 1.67 11.69
CA ILE A 124 9.67 0.23 11.35
C ILE A 124 9.65 0.05 9.83
N SER A 125 8.78 0.78 9.13
CA SER A 125 8.65 0.70 7.67
C SER A 125 9.93 1.13 6.96
N ARG A 126 10.63 2.17 7.44
CA ARG A 126 11.94 2.60 6.92
C ARG A 126 13.01 1.54 7.14
N THR A 127 13.03 0.91 8.31
CA THR A 127 13.95 -0.21 8.59
C THR A 127 13.75 -1.35 7.60
N ILE A 128 12.49 -1.70 7.30
CA ILE A 128 12.15 -2.74 6.32
C ILE A 128 12.57 -2.31 4.91
N CYS A 129 12.35 -1.06 4.51
CA CYS A 129 12.84 -0.53 3.23
C CYS A 129 14.35 -0.73 3.07
N THR A 130 15.13 -0.42 4.11
CA THR A 130 16.60 -0.60 4.09
C THR A 130 16.99 -2.06 3.93
N GLN A 131 16.32 -2.97 4.63
CA GLN A 131 16.57 -4.41 4.52
C GLN A 131 16.26 -4.93 3.12
N LEU A 132 15.10 -4.58 2.57
CA LEU A 132 14.69 -5.00 1.23
C LEU A 132 15.57 -4.39 0.14
N ARG A 133 16.02 -3.14 0.31
CA ARG A 133 16.96 -2.51 -0.62
C ARG A 133 18.30 -3.23 -0.63
N ALA A 134 18.83 -3.57 0.54
CA ALA A 134 20.08 -4.35 0.65
C ALA A 134 19.95 -5.70 -0.07
N ARG A 135 18.82 -6.41 0.11
CA ARG A 135 18.53 -7.66 -0.60
C ARG A 135 18.43 -7.49 -2.11
N LEU A 136 17.79 -6.42 -2.58
CA LEU A 136 17.71 -6.15 -4.01
C LEU A 136 19.10 -5.86 -4.60
N LEU A 137 19.92 -5.06 -3.90
CA LEU A 137 21.31 -4.78 -4.31
C LEU A 137 22.17 -6.05 -4.36
N GLU A 138 22.01 -6.97 -3.40
CA GLU A 138 22.67 -8.27 -3.42
C GLU A 138 22.34 -9.06 -4.69
N LEU A 139 21.10 -8.99 -5.18
CA LEU A 139 20.67 -9.68 -6.41
C LEU A 139 21.12 -8.98 -7.69
N GLU A 140 21.22 -7.64 -7.66
CA GLU A 140 21.68 -6.81 -8.77
C GLU A 140 23.21 -6.85 -8.94
N ALA A 141 23.94 -7.36 -7.93
CA ALA A 141 25.39 -7.45 -7.99
C ALA A 141 25.88 -8.39 -9.12
N PRO A 142 26.98 -8.04 -9.83
CA PRO A 142 27.52 -8.87 -10.90
C PRO A 142 27.80 -10.30 -10.44
N GLY A 143 27.18 -11.29 -11.11
CA GLY A 143 27.36 -12.71 -10.79
C GLY A 143 26.44 -13.26 -9.69
N ALA A 144 25.68 -12.43 -8.98
CA ALA A 144 24.87 -12.86 -7.84
C ALA A 144 23.72 -13.79 -8.20
N LEU A 145 23.05 -13.57 -9.33
CA LEU A 145 21.96 -14.42 -9.85
C LEU A 145 22.40 -15.87 -10.15
N TYR A 146 23.70 -16.10 -10.29
CA TYR A 146 24.27 -17.44 -10.50
C TYR A 146 24.67 -18.13 -9.19
N THR A 147 24.62 -17.44 -8.05
CA THR A 147 24.95 -18.04 -6.75
C THR A 147 23.77 -18.84 -6.15
N VAL A 148 24.09 -19.89 -5.40
CA VAL A 148 23.11 -20.81 -4.79
C VAL A 148 22.31 -20.14 -3.68
N ALA A 149 22.89 -19.16 -2.97
CA ALA A 149 22.24 -18.45 -1.85
C ALA A 149 21.07 -17.57 -2.29
N ALA A 150 21.16 -16.92 -3.46
CA ALA A 150 20.05 -16.15 -4.03
C ALA A 150 18.87 -17.04 -4.45
N ARG A 151 19.14 -18.26 -4.96
CA ARG A 151 18.11 -19.20 -5.42
C ARG A 151 17.41 -19.95 -4.28
N ALA A 152 18.05 -20.06 -3.12
CA ALA A 152 17.59 -20.87 -1.99
C ALA A 152 16.30 -20.37 -1.33
N SER A 153 15.89 -19.10 -1.50
CA SER A 153 14.72 -18.56 -0.78
C SER A 153 13.37 -18.90 -1.44
N LEU A 154 13.30 -18.99 -2.78
CA LEU A 154 12.02 -19.11 -3.49
C LEU A 154 12.01 -20.08 -4.69
N ASN A 155 13.14 -20.70 -5.07
CA ASN A 155 13.26 -21.58 -6.25
C ASN A 155 12.73 -20.95 -7.56
N LEU A 156 12.81 -19.62 -7.69
CA LEU A 156 12.34 -18.89 -8.87
C LEU A 156 13.46 -18.71 -9.91
N PRO A 157 13.12 -18.60 -11.22
CA PRO A 157 14.06 -18.14 -12.23
C PRO A 157 14.64 -16.76 -11.87
N PRO A 158 15.91 -16.48 -12.24
CA PRO A 158 16.61 -15.22 -11.96
C PRO A 158 15.77 -13.95 -12.19
N VAL A 159 15.10 -13.88 -13.34
CA VAL A 159 14.26 -12.73 -13.74
C VAL A 159 13.03 -12.59 -12.83
N MET A 160 12.39 -13.70 -12.47
CA MET A 160 11.21 -13.69 -11.58
C MET A 160 11.61 -13.34 -10.14
N LEU A 161 12.78 -13.79 -9.70
CA LEU A 161 13.32 -13.46 -8.39
C LEU A 161 13.61 -11.96 -8.26
N HIS A 162 14.29 -11.36 -9.25
CA HIS A 162 14.53 -9.93 -9.28
C HIS A 162 13.21 -9.13 -9.29
N ALA A 163 12.28 -9.48 -10.19
CA ALA A 163 10.97 -8.84 -10.25
C ALA A 163 10.19 -8.96 -8.92
N HIS A 164 10.30 -10.10 -8.23
CA HIS A 164 9.70 -10.29 -6.91
C HIS A 164 10.28 -9.33 -5.87
N TYR A 165 11.60 -9.33 -5.68
CA TYR A 165 12.23 -8.46 -4.68
C TYR A 165 12.08 -6.97 -5.01
N GLN A 166 12.13 -6.60 -6.29
CA GLN A 166 11.86 -5.23 -6.74
C GLN A 166 10.43 -4.80 -6.39
N ARG A 167 9.44 -5.67 -6.63
CA ARG A 167 8.04 -5.41 -6.25
C ARG A 167 7.88 -5.30 -4.75
N THR A 168 8.45 -6.22 -3.99
CA THR A 168 8.37 -6.21 -2.52
C THR A 168 8.98 -4.93 -1.94
N TYR A 169 10.14 -4.52 -2.45
CA TYR A 169 10.76 -3.25 -2.08
C TYR A 169 9.89 -2.05 -2.48
N GLY A 170 9.31 -2.05 -3.68
CA GLY A 170 8.37 -1.02 -4.12
C GLY A 170 7.15 -0.87 -3.22
N PHE A 171 6.56 -1.98 -2.76
CA PHE A 171 5.47 -1.93 -1.77
C PHE A 171 5.92 -1.39 -0.42
N ALA A 172 7.15 -1.69 0.02
CA ALA A 172 7.71 -1.10 1.24
C ALA A 172 7.81 0.43 1.12
N ILE A 173 8.29 0.92 -0.03
CA ILE A 173 8.33 2.35 -0.34
C ILE A 173 6.94 2.97 -0.32
N ILE A 174 5.95 2.34 -0.98
CA ILE A 174 4.55 2.81 -0.99
C ILE A 174 4.04 3.01 0.44
N ILE A 175 4.22 2.01 1.30
CA ILE A 175 3.77 2.05 2.70
C ILE A 175 4.48 3.18 3.46
N ALA A 176 5.80 3.29 3.32
CA ALA A 176 6.57 4.34 3.98
C ALA A 176 6.13 5.75 3.52
N LEU A 177 5.88 5.94 2.24
CA LEU A 177 5.40 7.21 1.68
C LEU A 177 3.99 7.56 2.17
N CYS A 178 3.08 6.58 2.25
CA CYS A 178 1.74 6.80 2.84
C CYS A 178 1.84 7.22 4.32
N LEU A 179 2.67 6.54 5.11
CA LEU A 179 2.89 6.89 6.52
C LEU A 179 3.52 8.29 6.67
N ASN A 180 4.49 8.63 5.82
CA ASN A 180 5.10 9.97 5.77
C ASN A 180 4.05 11.03 5.44
N TYR A 181 3.22 10.79 4.42
CA TYR A 181 2.13 11.68 4.03
C TYR A 181 1.17 11.96 5.19
N VAL A 182 0.74 10.91 5.90
CA VAL A 182 -0.16 11.06 7.06
C VAL A 182 0.52 11.82 8.20
N LEU A 183 1.80 11.53 8.50
CA LEU A 183 2.57 12.23 9.53
C LEU A 183 2.65 13.73 9.27
N VAL A 184 2.97 14.12 8.04
CA VAL A 184 3.04 15.53 7.63
C VAL A 184 1.66 16.17 7.68
N ALA A 185 0.61 15.47 7.22
CA ALA A 185 -0.77 15.95 7.25
C ALA A 185 -1.31 16.14 8.68
N MET A 186 -0.87 15.33 9.65
CA MET A 186 -1.20 15.46 11.07
C MET A 186 -0.49 16.64 11.75
N ARG A 187 0.23 17.48 11.00
CA ARG A 187 1.08 18.55 11.52
C ARG A 187 1.98 18.04 12.65
N ALA A 188 2.56 16.84 12.49
CA ALA A 188 3.65 16.38 13.35
C ALA A 188 4.94 17.24 13.22
N ASN A 189 4.83 18.38 12.54
CA ASN A 189 5.82 19.42 12.33
C ASN A 189 5.94 20.29 13.57
N ASP A 190 6.56 19.74 14.60
CA ASP A 190 7.34 20.56 15.51
C ASP A 190 8.69 19.86 15.66
N SER A 191 9.74 20.50 15.14
CA SER A 191 11.19 20.23 15.32
C SER A 191 11.94 19.16 14.50
N GLU A 192 11.31 18.15 13.88
CA GLU A 192 12.05 17.14 13.09
C GLU A 192 12.02 17.39 11.57
N SER A 193 13.00 18.15 11.08
CA SER A 193 13.20 18.55 9.67
C SER A 193 13.50 17.41 8.68
N ASN A 194 13.42 16.13 9.09
CA ASN A 194 13.92 15.00 8.30
C ASN A 194 12.86 14.29 7.43
N PHE A 195 11.56 14.53 7.62
CA PHE A 195 10.52 13.81 6.85
C PHE A 195 10.48 14.21 5.36
N LYS A 196 10.68 15.50 5.05
CA LYS A 196 10.71 16.01 3.67
C LYS A 196 11.88 15.45 2.85
N PRO A 197 13.15 15.55 3.30
CA PRO A 197 14.26 14.99 2.55
C PRO A 197 14.15 13.46 2.42
N ASP A 198 13.61 12.77 3.42
CA ASP A 198 13.40 11.31 3.36
C ASP A 198 12.30 10.91 2.37
N ALA A 199 11.19 11.66 2.29
CA ALA A 199 10.16 11.47 1.26
C ALA A 199 10.73 11.68 -0.15
N ALA A 200 11.55 12.72 -0.36
CA ALA A 200 12.23 12.96 -1.62
C ALA A 200 13.23 11.85 -1.99
N TYR A 201 13.93 11.28 -1.00
CA TYR A 201 14.80 10.11 -1.20
C TYR A 201 13.99 8.88 -1.65
N LEU A 202 12.91 8.56 -0.94
CA LEU A 202 12.03 7.43 -1.27
C LEU A 202 11.36 7.60 -2.64
N ALA A 203 10.96 8.83 -2.99
CA ALA A 203 10.41 9.14 -4.30
C ALA A 203 11.41 8.89 -5.43
N ARG A 204 12.69 9.23 -5.24
CA ARG A 204 13.75 8.91 -6.21
C ARG A 204 14.00 7.42 -6.32
N GLU A 205 13.99 6.68 -5.22
CA GLU A 205 14.08 5.22 -5.27
C GLU A 205 12.88 4.62 -6.04
N MET A 206 11.68 5.19 -5.89
CA MET A 206 10.51 4.77 -6.67
C MET A 206 10.65 5.07 -8.17
N LEU A 207 11.24 6.21 -8.55
CA LEU A 207 11.59 6.48 -9.95
C LEU A 207 12.60 5.47 -10.50
N ASN A 208 13.60 5.13 -9.70
CA ASN A 208 14.60 4.13 -10.08
C ASN A 208 13.96 2.74 -10.25
N ILE A 209 13.01 2.36 -9.39
CA ILE A 209 12.19 1.16 -9.59
C ILE A 209 11.38 1.29 -10.88
N ALA A 210 10.75 2.43 -11.14
CA ALA A 210 9.95 2.66 -12.34
C ALA A 210 10.78 2.51 -13.62
N GLU A 211 12.01 2.98 -13.64
CA GLU A 211 12.92 2.78 -14.78
C GLU A 211 13.32 1.31 -14.97
N ASN A 212 13.69 0.63 -13.89
CA ASN A 212 14.11 -0.77 -13.96
C ASN A 212 12.95 -1.74 -14.23
N ALA A 213 11.73 -1.41 -13.79
CA ALA A 213 10.56 -2.26 -13.92
C ALA A 213 9.95 -2.25 -15.34
N VAL A 214 10.45 -1.42 -16.26
CA VAL A 214 10.00 -1.38 -17.67
C VAL A 214 10.09 -2.77 -18.31
N ALA A 215 11.12 -3.55 -17.98
CA ALA A 215 11.31 -4.92 -18.45
C ALA A 215 10.20 -5.90 -18.01
N TYR A 216 9.38 -5.52 -17.04
CA TYR A 216 8.32 -6.36 -16.45
C TYR A 216 6.91 -5.88 -16.78
N ARG A 217 6.77 -4.84 -17.63
CA ARG A 217 5.46 -4.32 -18.03
C ARG A 217 4.64 -5.33 -18.85
N PRO A 218 3.30 -5.27 -18.76
CA PRO A 218 2.52 -4.44 -17.84
C PRO A 218 2.33 -5.12 -16.47
N LEU A 219 2.17 -6.45 -16.45
CA LEU A 219 1.71 -7.18 -15.26
C LEU A 219 2.74 -7.22 -14.11
N GLY A 220 4.02 -7.31 -14.43
CA GLY A 220 5.07 -7.40 -13.43
C GLY A 220 5.34 -6.08 -12.70
N ALA A 221 4.98 -4.96 -13.33
CA ALA A 221 5.19 -3.59 -12.88
C ALA A 221 3.86 -2.86 -12.53
N SER A 222 2.75 -3.58 -12.37
CA SER A 222 1.42 -3.00 -12.10
C SER A 222 1.31 -2.22 -10.78
N PHE A 223 2.26 -2.42 -9.85
CA PHE A 223 2.35 -1.67 -8.60
C PHE A 223 3.00 -0.28 -8.77
N VAL A 224 3.75 -0.06 -9.85
CA VAL A 224 4.52 1.17 -10.08
C VAL A 224 3.64 2.41 -10.17
N PRO A 225 2.48 2.43 -10.88
CA PRO A 225 1.57 3.56 -10.84
C PRO A 225 1.20 4.00 -9.41
N LEU A 226 0.88 3.04 -8.54
CA LEU A 226 0.52 3.33 -7.14
C LEU A 226 1.70 3.93 -6.37
N GLY A 227 2.92 3.42 -6.59
CA GLY A 227 4.14 3.96 -6.00
C GLY A 227 4.46 5.38 -6.44
N LEU A 228 4.39 5.66 -7.74
CA LEU A 228 4.63 6.99 -8.29
C LEU A 228 3.61 8.01 -7.77
N LEU A 229 2.36 7.60 -7.65
CA LEU A 229 1.32 8.44 -7.07
C LEU A 229 1.56 8.72 -5.58
N ALA A 230 1.86 7.68 -4.77
CA ALA A 230 2.17 7.86 -3.35
C ALA A 230 3.37 8.79 -3.15
N ALA A 231 4.40 8.67 -3.99
CA ALA A 231 5.59 9.53 -3.98
C ALA A 231 5.25 10.98 -4.34
N ARG A 232 4.47 11.20 -5.41
CA ARG A 232 3.99 12.52 -5.82
C ARG A 232 3.22 13.20 -4.70
N MET A 233 2.31 12.47 -4.07
CA MET A 233 1.52 12.99 -2.95
C MET A 233 2.40 13.36 -1.76
N ALA A 234 3.29 12.46 -1.32
CA ALA A 234 4.16 12.70 -0.16
C ALA A 234 5.09 13.92 -0.35
N VAL A 235 5.64 14.10 -1.55
CA VAL A 235 6.51 15.25 -1.87
C VAL A 235 5.70 16.54 -2.09
N GLY A 236 4.45 16.44 -2.55
CA GLY A 236 3.62 17.57 -2.97
C GLY A 236 2.73 18.23 -1.90
N ILE A 237 2.74 17.77 -0.64
CA ILE A 237 1.81 18.23 0.42
C ILE A 237 1.84 19.75 0.66
N ASP A 238 2.98 20.42 0.50
CA ASP A 238 3.13 21.85 0.85
C ASP A 238 2.58 22.84 -0.21
N ASN A 239 2.04 22.35 -1.34
CA ASN A 239 1.69 23.22 -2.48
C ASN A 239 0.34 23.95 -2.35
N ASP A 240 -0.33 23.89 -1.19
CA ASP A 240 -1.57 24.63 -0.94
C ASP A 240 -1.35 26.16 -0.70
N GLU A 241 -0.10 26.63 -0.59
CA GLU A 241 0.22 28.05 -0.44
C GLU A 241 0.71 28.68 -1.75
N CYS A 242 -0.19 29.38 -2.46
CA CYS A 242 -0.08 30.55 -3.37
C CYS A 242 1.19 30.87 -4.21
N ASN A 243 2.25 30.08 -4.23
CA ASN A 243 3.47 30.26 -5.02
C ASN A 243 4.11 28.89 -5.30
N ALA A 244 3.37 27.99 -5.94
CA ALA A 244 3.87 26.66 -6.31
C ALA A 244 4.97 26.79 -7.39
N GLN A 245 6.24 26.72 -6.99
CA GLN A 245 7.28 26.35 -7.93
C GLN A 245 7.07 24.89 -8.34
N PRO A 246 7.14 24.55 -9.65
CA PRO A 246 7.21 23.17 -10.07
C PRO A 246 8.47 22.55 -9.48
N GLN A 247 8.31 21.62 -8.53
CA GLN A 247 9.45 20.80 -8.13
C GLN A 247 9.74 19.83 -9.27
N PRO A 248 10.98 19.81 -9.83
CA PRO A 248 11.31 18.96 -10.96
C PRO A 248 11.05 17.47 -10.68
N LEU A 249 11.12 17.06 -9.41
CA LEU A 249 10.81 15.71 -8.97
C LEU A 249 9.32 15.37 -9.08
N VAL A 250 8.41 16.30 -8.77
CA VAL A 250 6.95 16.09 -8.85
C VAL A 250 6.52 15.94 -10.31
N ASP A 251 7.08 16.76 -11.19
CA ASP A 251 6.83 16.68 -12.64
C ASP A 251 7.36 15.37 -13.23
N GLU A 252 8.54 14.93 -12.78
CA GLU A 252 9.11 13.67 -13.21
C GLU A 252 8.28 12.45 -12.76
N LEU A 253 7.85 12.42 -11.49
CA LEU A 253 6.95 11.39 -10.97
C LEU A 253 5.65 11.33 -11.77
N GLN A 254 5.09 12.50 -12.11
CA GLN A 254 3.87 12.61 -12.91
C GLN A 254 4.06 12.05 -14.32
N ARG A 255 5.17 12.39 -14.97
CA ARG A 255 5.50 11.90 -16.31
C ARG A 255 5.57 10.38 -16.35
N TRP A 256 6.31 9.77 -15.41
CA TRP A 256 6.39 8.32 -15.30
C TRP A 256 5.05 7.67 -14.97
N TYR A 257 4.24 8.32 -14.13
CA TYR A 257 2.91 7.82 -13.78
C TYR A 257 2.02 7.70 -15.01
N LEU A 258 1.95 8.75 -15.83
CA LEU A 258 1.16 8.76 -17.07
C LEU A 258 1.65 7.70 -18.06
N ASP A 259 2.97 7.54 -18.19
CA ASP A 259 3.58 6.53 -19.04
C ASP A 259 3.19 5.10 -18.61
N TYR A 260 3.22 4.81 -17.31
CA TYR A 260 2.77 3.52 -16.77
C TYR A 260 1.25 3.33 -16.81
N GLN A 261 0.44 4.39 -16.76
CA GLN A 261 -1.02 4.28 -16.90
C GLN A 261 -1.44 3.86 -18.31
N ALA A 262 -0.67 4.25 -19.34
CA ALA A 262 -0.95 3.91 -20.73
C ALA A 262 -1.01 2.38 -20.95
N ASP A 263 -0.25 1.61 -20.16
CA ASP A 263 -0.23 0.14 -20.20
C ASP A 263 -1.58 -0.51 -19.88
N PHE A 264 -2.47 0.19 -19.17
CA PHE A 264 -3.75 -0.34 -18.66
C PHE A 264 -4.97 0.28 -19.34
N ASN A 265 -4.80 0.99 -20.46
CA ASN A 265 -5.84 1.78 -21.12
C ASN A 265 -6.52 2.79 -20.16
N GLY A 266 -5.78 3.28 -19.15
CA GLY A 266 -6.31 4.26 -18.21
C GLY A 266 -6.58 5.58 -18.91
N GLU A 267 -7.86 5.92 -19.11
CA GLU A 267 -8.23 7.30 -19.46
C GLU A 267 -7.84 8.21 -18.29
N GLY A 268 -7.26 9.38 -18.55
CA GLY A 268 -6.73 10.31 -17.52
C GLY A 268 -7.73 10.74 -16.42
N HIS A 269 -9.00 10.33 -16.52
CA HIS A 269 -10.03 10.41 -15.49
C HIS A 269 -9.70 9.66 -14.18
N GLU A 270 -8.82 8.65 -14.21
CA GLU A 270 -8.43 7.93 -12.98
C GLU A 270 -7.54 8.75 -12.05
N GLN A 271 -6.75 9.69 -12.58
CA GLN A 271 -5.81 10.46 -11.76
C GLN A 271 -6.52 11.39 -10.76
N ALA A 272 -7.48 12.20 -11.23
CA ALA A 272 -8.24 13.10 -10.35
C ALA A 272 -9.02 12.31 -9.28
N ARG A 273 -9.48 11.11 -9.63
CA ARG A 273 -10.12 10.18 -8.68
C ARG A 273 -9.13 9.69 -7.63
N LEU A 274 -7.92 9.33 -8.04
CA LEU A 274 -6.86 8.81 -7.16
C LEU A 274 -6.26 9.91 -6.26
N GLU A 275 -6.06 11.12 -6.77
CA GLU A 275 -5.66 12.28 -5.95
C GLU A 275 -6.74 12.61 -4.90
N LYS A 276 -8.02 12.56 -5.29
CA LYS A 276 -9.15 12.70 -4.34
C LYS A 276 -9.17 11.57 -3.30
N ILE A 277 -8.78 10.35 -3.69
CA ILE A 277 -8.66 9.21 -2.79
C ILE A 277 -7.54 9.43 -1.77
N PHE A 278 -6.35 9.88 -2.20
CA PHE A 278 -5.24 10.22 -1.30
C PHE A 278 -5.52 11.44 -0.44
N GLY A 279 -6.32 12.40 -0.91
CA GLY A 279 -6.84 13.51 -0.11
C GLY A 279 -7.55 13.04 1.16
N ARG A 280 -8.19 11.86 1.13
CA ARG A 280 -8.81 11.25 2.33
C ARG A 280 -7.80 10.87 3.39
N LEU A 281 -6.54 10.67 3.07
CA LEU A 281 -5.50 10.38 4.06
C LEU A 281 -5.12 11.62 4.89
N ARG A 282 -5.63 12.82 4.57
CA ARG A 282 -5.50 13.99 5.46
C ARG A 282 -6.52 13.85 6.59
N PRO A 283 -6.10 13.66 7.85
CA PRO A 283 -7.04 13.53 8.96
C PRO A 283 -7.55 14.88 9.47
N LEU A 284 -6.84 15.96 9.18
CA LEU A 284 -7.21 17.33 9.56
C LEU A 284 -7.68 18.04 8.28
N GLU A 285 -8.99 18.24 8.15
CA GLU A 285 -9.55 19.18 7.15
C GLU A 285 -9.30 20.60 7.66
N ILE A 286 -8.71 21.46 6.82
CA ILE A 286 -8.64 22.91 7.03
C ILE A 286 -9.83 23.52 6.30
#